data_AF-A0A662B9H9-F1
#
_entry.id   AF-A0A662B9H9-F1
#
_cell.length_a   1.000
_cell.length_b   1.000
_cell.length_c   1.000
_cell.angle_alpha   90.00
_cell.angle_beta   90.00
_cell.angle_gamma   90.00
#
_symmetry.space_group_name_H-M   'P 1'
#
loop_
_entity.id
_entity.type
_entity.pdbx_description
1 polymer ?
#
loop_
_entity_poly.entity_id
_entity_poly.type
_entity_poly.pdbx_seq_one_letter_code
_entity_poly.pdbx_strand_id
1 'polypeptide(L)'
;FVFSLEGYYKFTEGITRYINFPKYHIEAIATGKSRSYGMDVFLQGNFKNHSAWISYSLSKTEEFFNYFIERDYRRSPYDQRHEVKVALLLNFDPFYFSTNYVFGSGFPFKPGVVQSDPSEDFTYSRLDASFIYKFLDRKLKGEAGISVLNVLNRQNIKYTNFERIPTSNNSISIYAEAIPFTPTLYLKFAL
;
A
#
# COMPACT_ATOMS: atom_id res chain seq x y z
N PHE A 1 16.04 -21.09 2.48
CA PHE A 1 15.41 -20.16 1.52
C PHE A 1 13.94 -20.52 1.45
N VAL A 2 13.05 -19.54 1.45
CA VAL A 2 11.61 -19.74 1.39
C VAL A 2 11.11 -19.11 0.08
N PHE A 3 10.34 -19.89 -0.65
CA PHE A 3 9.67 -19.45 -1.87
C PHE A 3 8.20 -19.81 -1.77
N SER A 4 7.33 -18.87 -2.13
CA SER A 4 5.90 -19.10 -2.26
C SER A 4 5.40 -18.51 -3.56
N LEU A 5 4.50 -19.24 -4.20
CA LEU A 5 3.78 -18.82 -5.39
C LEU A 5 2.31 -19.21 -5.18
N GLU A 6 1.44 -18.21 -5.14
CA GLU A 6 0.01 -18.42 -4.95
C GLU A 6 -0.76 -17.73 -6.07
N GLY A 7 -1.59 -18.49 -6.77
CA GLY A 7 -2.57 -17.94 -7.70
C GLY A 7 -3.95 -17.97 -7.04
N TYR A 8 -4.76 -16.94 -7.26
CA TYR A 8 -6.11 -16.89 -6.70
C TYR A 8 -7.14 -16.37 -7.69
N TYR A 9 -8.36 -16.85 -7.49
CA TYR A 9 -9.58 -16.29 -8.05
C TYR A 9 -10.62 -16.26 -6.93
N LYS A 10 -11.10 -15.06 -6.60
CA LYS A 10 -12.07 -14.80 -5.54
C LYS A 10 -13.27 -14.12 -6.17
N PHE A 11 -14.45 -14.61 -5.83
CA PHE A 11 -15.72 -14.04 -6.26
C PHE A 11 -16.57 -13.76 -5.02
N THR A 12 -17.09 -12.55 -4.93
CA THR A 12 -17.86 -12.07 -3.78
C THR A 12 -19.18 -11.52 -4.28
N GLU A 13 -20.29 -12.08 -3.82
CA GLU A 13 -21.61 -11.52 -4.04
C GLU A 13 -22.07 -10.69 -2.85
N GLY A 14 -22.98 -9.74 -3.09
CA GLY A 14 -23.58 -8.94 -2.03
C GLY A 14 -22.69 -7.80 -1.53
N ILE A 15 -21.70 -7.35 -2.31
CA ILE A 15 -21.01 -6.09 -1.99
C ILE A 15 -22.01 -4.94 -2.06
N THR A 16 -21.90 -3.96 -1.15
CA THR A 16 -22.81 -2.82 -1.09
C THR A 16 -22.08 -1.51 -1.33
N ARG A 17 -22.73 -0.56 -2.01
CA ARG A 17 -22.24 0.80 -2.22
C ARG A 17 -23.36 1.79 -2.02
N TYR A 18 -23.12 2.79 -1.18
CA TYR A 18 -23.99 3.96 -1.10
C TYR A 18 -23.86 4.77 -2.39
N ILE A 19 -24.99 5.09 -3.01
CA ILE A 19 -25.07 5.94 -4.20
C ILE A 19 -25.96 7.14 -3.91
N ASN A 20 -25.47 8.32 -4.29
CA ASN A 20 -26.24 9.54 -4.27
C ASN A 20 -26.09 10.21 -5.64
N PHE A 21 -27.18 10.28 -6.39
CA PHE A 21 -27.27 10.98 -7.66
C PHE A 21 -28.29 12.13 -7.52
N PRO A 22 -27.85 13.32 -7.05
CA PRO A 22 -28.75 14.45 -6.78
C PRO A 22 -29.59 14.87 -7.97
N LYS A 23 -29.01 14.82 -9.18
CA LYS A 23 -29.69 15.16 -10.44
C LYS A 23 -30.95 14.31 -10.71
N TYR A 24 -30.97 13.08 -10.22
CA TYR A 24 -32.06 12.13 -10.42
C TYR A 24 -32.88 11.88 -9.14
N HIS A 25 -32.57 12.58 -8.04
CA HIS A 25 -33.17 12.32 -6.71
C HIS A 25 -33.05 10.85 -6.29
N ILE A 26 -31.95 10.19 -6.66
CA ILE A 26 -31.68 8.80 -6.30
C ILE A 26 -30.69 8.77 -5.15
N GLU A 27 -31.14 8.25 -4.02
CA GLU A 27 -30.32 7.90 -2.88
C GLU A 27 -30.64 6.46 -2.49
N ALA A 28 -29.63 5.57 -2.55
CA ALA A 28 -29.85 4.15 -2.31
C ALA A 28 -28.57 3.43 -1.89
N ILE A 29 -28.74 2.24 -1.31
CA ILE A 29 -27.66 1.27 -1.16
C ILE A 29 -27.76 0.30 -2.33
N ALA A 30 -26.81 0.37 -3.25
CA ALA A 30 -26.72 -0.55 -4.37
C ALA A 30 -26.01 -1.83 -3.95
N THR A 31 -26.53 -2.97 -4.40
CA THR A 31 -25.86 -4.28 -4.29
C THR A 31 -25.12 -4.63 -5.58
N GLY A 32 -24.06 -5.40 -5.45
CA GLY A 32 -23.18 -5.77 -6.54
C GLY A 32 -22.43 -7.07 -6.31
N LYS A 33 -21.50 -7.34 -7.22
CA LYS A 33 -20.60 -8.49 -7.23
C LYS A 33 -19.18 -8.00 -7.43
N SER A 34 -18.20 -8.66 -6.81
CA SER A 34 -16.77 -8.41 -7.01
C SER A 34 -16.10 -9.68 -7.50
N ARG A 35 -15.11 -9.52 -8.38
CA ARG A 35 -14.15 -10.57 -8.71
C ARG A 35 -12.74 -10.04 -8.55
N SER A 36 -11.91 -10.76 -7.81
CA SER A 36 -10.50 -10.47 -7.61
C SER A 36 -9.68 -11.66 -8.03
N TYR A 37 -8.70 -11.47 -8.90
CA TYR A 37 -7.83 -12.54 -9.36
C TYR A 37 -6.42 -12.04 -9.57
N GLY A 38 -5.46 -12.92 -9.40
CA GLY A 38 -4.07 -12.52 -9.41
C GLY A 38 -3.13 -13.62 -8.98
N MET A 39 -1.90 -13.20 -8.76
CA MET A 39 -0.81 -14.05 -8.35
C MET A 39 0.12 -13.29 -7.40
N ASP A 40 0.52 -13.96 -6.34
CA ASP A 40 1.48 -13.48 -5.35
C ASP A 40 2.73 -14.35 -5.39
N VAL A 41 3.89 -13.69 -5.46
CA VAL A 41 5.20 -14.32 -5.40
C VAL A 41 5.91 -13.80 -4.16
N PHE A 42 6.46 -14.70 -3.36
CA PHE A 42 7.27 -14.35 -2.20
C PHE A 42 8.59 -15.11 -2.21
N LEU A 43 9.66 -14.39 -1.88
CA LEU A 43 11.01 -14.91 -1.83
C LEU A 43 11.69 -14.41 -0.56
N GLN A 44 12.28 -15.31 0.22
CA GLN A 44 13.05 -14.96 1.40
C GLN A 44 14.33 -15.78 1.49
N GLY A 45 15.45 -15.08 1.63
CA GLY A 45 16.77 -15.65 1.85
C GLY A 45 17.35 -15.19 3.18
N ASN A 46 18.03 -16.11 3.85
CA ASN A 46 18.94 -15.80 4.95
C ASN A 46 20.33 -16.26 4.53
N PHE A 47 21.32 -15.39 4.68
CA PHE A 47 22.73 -15.72 4.43
C PHE A 47 23.57 -15.21 5.60
N LYS A 48 24.17 -16.13 6.36
CA LYS A 48 24.83 -15.82 7.63
C LYS A 48 23.89 -15.00 8.54
N ASN A 49 24.29 -13.80 8.89
CA ASN A 49 23.55 -12.89 9.77
C ASN A 49 22.67 -11.90 8.98
N HIS A 50 22.57 -12.05 7.65
CA HIS A 50 21.77 -11.18 6.79
C HIS A 50 20.46 -11.88 6.39
N SER A 51 19.41 -11.08 6.22
CA SER A 51 18.10 -11.53 5.75
C SER A 51 17.58 -10.59 4.69
N ALA A 52 16.96 -11.13 3.64
CA ALA A 52 16.40 -10.36 2.54
C ALA A 52 15.13 -11.02 2.03
N TRP A 53 14.06 -10.25 1.85
CA TRP A 53 12.80 -10.75 1.32
C TRP A 53 12.26 -9.80 0.25
N ILE A 54 11.61 -10.38 -0.75
CA ILE A 54 10.89 -9.66 -1.78
C ILE A 54 9.54 -10.32 -2.01
N SER A 55 8.50 -9.53 -2.14
CA SER A 55 7.19 -9.97 -2.58
C SER A 55 6.72 -9.16 -3.77
N TYR A 56 6.00 -9.81 -4.66
CA TYR A 56 5.34 -9.17 -5.79
C TYR A 56 3.92 -9.70 -5.94
N SER A 57 2.97 -8.78 -6.02
CA SER A 57 1.56 -9.06 -6.23
C SER A 57 1.14 -8.48 -7.57
N LEU A 58 0.64 -9.35 -8.46
CA LEU A 58 -0.06 -8.97 -9.67
C LEU A 58 -1.55 -9.25 -9.44
N SER A 59 -2.35 -8.21 -9.22
CA SER A 59 -3.77 -8.35 -8.88
C SER A 59 -4.68 -7.60 -9.83
N LYS A 60 -5.92 -8.08 -10.01
CA LYS A 60 -7.00 -7.31 -10.62
C LYS A 60 -8.26 -7.52 -9.83
N THR A 61 -8.90 -6.43 -9.44
CA THR A 61 -10.21 -6.42 -8.80
C THR A 61 -11.18 -5.61 -9.63
N GLU A 62 -12.30 -6.23 -9.96
CA GLU A 62 -13.37 -5.64 -10.74
C GLU A 62 -14.69 -5.83 -10.01
N GLU A 63 -15.54 -4.82 -10.07
CA GLU A 63 -16.84 -4.80 -9.44
C GLU A 63 -17.93 -4.59 -10.48
N PHE A 64 -19.09 -5.17 -10.23
CA PHE A 64 -20.30 -4.97 -11.00
C PHE A 64 -21.41 -4.54 -10.04
N PHE A 65 -22.11 -3.46 -10.36
CA PHE A 65 -23.29 -3.03 -9.61
C PHE A 65 -24.50 -2.92 -10.52
N ASN A 66 -25.68 -3.19 -9.97
CA ASN A 66 -26.94 -3.24 -10.73
C ASN A 66 -27.34 -1.89 -11.35
N TYR A 67 -26.77 -0.77 -10.90
CA TYR A 67 -27.01 0.56 -11.45
C TYR A 67 -26.08 0.94 -12.60
N PHE A 68 -25.11 0.10 -12.97
CA PHE A 68 -24.23 0.37 -14.10
C PHE A 68 -25.01 0.30 -15.42
N ILE A 69 -24.97 1.40 -16.18
CA ILE A 69 -25.71 1.56 -17.44
C ILE A 69 -25.27 0.50 -18.48
N GLU A 70 -23.95 0.34 -18.66
CA GLU A 70 -23.38 -0.58 -19.65
C GLU A 70 -23.39 -2.05 -19.22
N ARG A 71 -23.87 -2.36 -18.01
CA ARG A 71 -23.95 -3.73 -17.46
C ARG A 71 -22.62 -4.52 -17.47
N ASP A 72 -21.49 -3.82 -17.43
CA ASP A 72 -20.16 -4.42 -17.41
C ASP A 72 -19.44 -4.26 -16.07
N TYR A 73 -18.49 -5.18 -15.82
CA TYR A 73 -17.55 -5.07 -14.71
C TYR A 73 -16.65 -3.84 -14.90
N ARG A 74 -16.47 -3.07 -13.82
CA ARG A 74 -15.60 -1.90 -13.79
C ARG A 74 -14.48 -2.13 -12.79
N ARG A 75 -13.32 -1.50 -13.04
CA ARG A 75 -12.20 -1.56 -12.12
C ARG A 75 -12.64 -1.07 -10.72
N SER A 76 -12.31 -1.85 -9.69
CA SER A 76 -12.62 -1.46 -8.31
C SER A 76 -11.84 -0.21 -7.91
N PRO A 77 -12.41 0.68 -7.09
CA PRO A 77 -11.66 1.78 -6.49
C PRO A 77 -10.44 1.34 -5.67
N TYR A 78 -10.44 0.09 -5.20
CA TYR A 78 -9.36 -0.51 -4.41
C TYR A 78 -8.40 -1.35 -5.27
N ASP A 79 -8.58 -1.38 -6.58
CA ASP A 79 -7.73 -2.16 -7.49
C ASP A 79 -6.33 -1.56 -7.61
N GLN A 80 -5.32 -2.32 -7.21
CA GLN A 80 -3.91 -1.99 -7.42
C GLN A 80 -3.23 -3.11 -8.19
N ARG A 81 -2.90 -2.84 -9.46
CA ARG A 81 -2.44 -3.87 -10.39
C ARG A 81 -1.12 -4.52 -9.98
N HIS A 82 -0.14 -3.70 -9.60
CA HIS A 82 1.20 -4.14 -9.25
C HIS A 82 1.55 -3.63 -7.86
N GLU A 83 2.04 -4.52 -7.01
CA GLU A 83 2.65 -4.14 -5.74
C GLU A 83 3.95 -4.92 -5.55
N VAL A 84 5.04 -4.22 -5.21
CA VAL A 84 6.34 -4.79 -4.88
C VAL A 84 6.70 -4.38 -3.46
N LYS A 85 7.13 -5.33 -2.64
CA LYS A 85 7.69 -5.05 -1.31
C LYS A 85 9.04 -5.71 -1.19
N VAL A 86 10.01 -4.99 -0.66
CA VAL A 86 11.38 -5.48 -0.44
C VAL A 86 11.80 -5.11 0.96
N ALA A 87 12.41 -6.04 1.68
CA ALA A 87 13.01 -5.79 2.98
C ALA A 87 14.41 -6.41 3.04
N LEU A 88 15.37 -5.65 3.59
CA LEU A 88 16.73 -6.10 3.83
C LEU A 88 17.11 -5.82 5.28
N LEU A 89 17.69 -6.82 5.92
CA LEU A 89 18.29 -6.74 7.25
C LEU A 89 19.75 -7.19 7.12
N LEU A 90 20.68 -6.27 7.36
CA LEU A 90 22.11 -6.54 7.23
C LEU A 90 22.78 -6.40 8.60
N ASN A 91 23.48 -7.45 9.02
CA ASN A 91 24.26 -7.47 10.26
C ASN A 91 25.75 -7.58 9.92
N PHE A 92 26.46 -6.48 10.11
CA PHE A 92 27.91 -6.35 10.00
C PHE A 92 28.47 -5.94 11.37
N ASP A 93 28.16 -6.73 12.40
CA ASP A 93 28.55 -6.47 13.80
C ASP A 93 29.89 -5.73 13.93
N PRO A 94 29.94 -4.57 14.62
CA PRO A 94 28.90 -3.98 15.47
C PRO A 94 27.82 -3.13 14.75
N PHE A 95 27.79 -3.13 13.41
CA PHE A 95 26.89 -2.30 12.61
C PHE A 95 25.71 -3.08 12.07
N TYR A 96 24.50 -2.52 12.17
CA TYR A 96 23.28 -3.15 11.70
C TYR A 96 22.50 -2.15 10.83
N PHE A 97 22.02 -2.62 9.68
CA PHE A 97 21.26 -1.83 8.74
C PHE A 97 19.94 -2.52 8.44
N SER A 98 18.86 -1.75 8.34
CA SER A 98 17.61 -2.26 7.80
C SER A 98 17.08 -1.32 6.73
N THR A 99 16.50 -1.86 5.67
CA THR A 99 15.74 -1.07 4.72
C THR A 99 14.47 -1.81 4.31
N ASN A 100 13.41 -1.04 4.06
CA ASN A 100 12.14 -1.53 3.57
C ASN A 100 11.67 -0.62 2.44
N TYR A 101 11.30 -1.21 1.32
CA TYR A 101 10.79 -0.51 0.15
C TYR A 101 9.43 -1.08 -0.25
N VAL A 102 8.47 -0.20 -0.49
CA VAL A 102 7.14 -0.56 -0.97
C VAL A 102 6.84 0.29 -2.19
N PHE A 103 6.48 -0.35 -3.29
CA PHE A 103 5.98 0.28 -4.51
C PHE A 103 4.61 -0.30 -4.86
N GLY A 104 3.69 0.56 -5.27
CA GLY A 104 2.39 0.16 -5.80
C GLY A 104 2.05 0.99 -7.04
N SER A 105 1.50 0.35 -8.08
CA SER A 105 1.07 1.03 -9.32
C SER A 105 -0.05 2.05 -9.11
N GLY A 106 -0.62 2.10 -7.90
CA GLY A 106 -1.61 3.09 -7.51
C GLY A 106 -3.04 2.61 -7.63
N PHE A 107 -3.94 3.47 -7.15
CA PHE A 107 -5.39 3.27 -7.17
C PHE A 107 -6.01 4.10 -8.31
N PRO A 108 -7.15 3.68 -8.85
CA PRO A 108 -7.83 4.44 -9.90
C PRO A 108 -8.21 5.83 -9.41
N PHE A 109 -7.77 6.86 -10.12
CA PHE A 109 -8.05 8.26 -9.80
C PHE A 109 -9.53 8.61 -9.91
N LYS A 110 -10.22 8.03 -10.89
CA LYS A 110 -11.65 8.25 -11.18
C LYS A 110 -12.43 6.94 -11.08
N PRO A 111 -12.71 6.44 -9.87
CA PRO A 111 -13.51 5.23 -9.70
C PRO A 111 -14.89 5.40 -10.33
N GLY A 112 -15.27 4.50 -11.24
CA GLY A 112 -16.59 4.48 -11.88
C GLY A 112 -16.62 4.90 -13.36
N VAL A 113 -15.52 5.38 -13.94
CA VAL A 113 -15.37 5.54 -15.39
C VAL A 113 -15.08 4.17 -16.02
N VAL A 114 -15.73 3.87 -17.15
CA VAL A 114 -15.62 2.58 -17.86
C VAL A 114 -14.20 2.34 -18.37
N GLN A 115 -13.52 3.41 -18.80
CA GLN A 115 -12.11 3.42 -19.16
C GLN A 115 -11.37 4.39 -18.23
N SER A 116 -10.86 3.88 -17.11
CA SER A 116 -9.85 4.60 -16.34
C SER A 116 -8.50 4.36 -17.00
N ASP A 117 -7.82 5.39 -17.50
CA ASP A 117 -6.44 5.29 -17.94
C ASP A 117 -5.54 5.02 -16.72
N PRO A 118 -4.85 3.86 -16.65
CA PRO A 118 -3.93 3.57 -15.54
C PRO A 118 -2.79 4.59 -15.40
N SER A 119 -2.53 5.40 -16.42
CA SER A 119 -1.51 6.46 -16.37
C SER A 119 -1.86 7.59 -15.37
N GLU A 120 -3.15 7.76 -15.04
CA GLU A 120 -3.61 8.74 -14.06
C GLU A 120 -3.60 8.20 -12.61
N ASP A 121 -3.22 6.94 -12.39
CA ASP A 121 -3.26 6.31 -11.07
C ASP A 121 -2.29 6.97 -10.07
N PHE A 122 -2.75 7.12 -8.83
CA PHE A 122 -1.90 7.59 -7.74
C PHE A 122 -0.96 6.50 -7.25
N THR A 123 0.20 6.39 -7.89
CA THR A 123 1.25 5.42 -7.51
C THR A 123 1.74 5.63 -6.07
N TYR A 124 2.10 4.56 -5.39
CA TYR A 124 2.68 4.54 -4.05
C TYR A 124 4.16 4.15 -4.11
N SER A 125 5.05 4.85 -3.40
CA SER A 125 6.48 4.52 -3.29
C SER A 125 7.03 5.04 -1.97
N ARG A 126 7.48 4.14 -1.10
CA ARG A 126 8.04 4.49 0.20
C ARG A 126 9.30 3.68 0.45
N LEU A 127 10.39 4.37 0.79
CA LEU A 127 11.63 3.79 1.27
C LEU A 127 11.78 4.17 2.74
N ASP A 128 11.99 3.18 3.60
CA ASP A 128 12.32 3.34 5.01
C ASP A 128 13.72 2.76 5.24
N ALA A 129 14.57 3.47 5.97
CA ALA A 129 15.93 3.01 6.26
C ALA A 129 16.28 3.21 7.74
N SER A 130 17.07 2.29 8.30
CA SER A 130 17.62 2.45 9.64
C SER A 130 19.07 1.96 9.72
N PHE A 131 19.78 2.55 10.67
CA PHE A 131 21.14 2.19 11.03
C PHE A 131 21.27 2.13 12.54
N ILE A 132 21.98 1.12 13.02
CA ILE A 132 22.21 0.86 14.43
C ILE A 132 23.69 0.53 14.62
N TYR A 133 24.29 1.15 15.62
CA TYR A 133 25.64 0.85 16.10
C TYR A 133 25.55 0.34 17.53
N LYS A 134 26.07 -0.87 17.76
CA LYS A 134 26.18 -1.45 19.10
C LYS A 134 27.58 -1.20 19.64
N PHE A 135 27.69 -0.56 20.80
CA PHE A 135 28.96 -0.35 21.46
C PHE A 135 29.05 -1.17 22.73
N LEU A 136 30.21 -1.80 22.90
CA LEU A 136 30.53 -2.64 24.05
C LEU A 136 31.88 -2.21 24.60
N ASP A 137 31.87 -1.55 25.75
CA ASP A 137 33.06 -1.25 26.56
C ASP A 137 32.95 -1.91 27.94
N ARG A 138 34.06 -2.08 28.65
CA ARG A 138 34.16 -2.80 29.95
C ARG A 138 33.18 -2.30 31.02
N LYS A 139 32.70 -1.06 30.92
CA LYS A 139 31.78 -0.42 31.88
C LYS A 139 30.43 -0.02 31.27
N LEU A 140 30.28 -0.07 29.95
CA LEU A 140 29.15 0.52 29.23
C LEU A 140 28.77 -0.37 28.05
N LYS A 141 27.55 -0.88 28.08
CA LYS A 141 26.94 -1.56 26.94
C LYS A 141 25.81 -0.69 26.42
N GLY A 142 25.71 -0.53 25.12
CA GLY A 142 24.62 0.26 24.57
C GLY A 142 24.47 0.17 23.07
N GLU A 143 23.42 0.80 22.60
CA GLU A 143 23.04 0.84 21.19
C GLU A 143 22.61 2.27 20.86
N ALA A 144 23.15 2.81 19.78
CA ALA A 144 22.73 4.07 19.21
C ALA A 144 22.20 3.81 17.80
N GLY A 145 21.14 4.48 17.39
CA GLY A 145 20.69 4.35 16.02
C GLY A 145 19.83 5.49 15.53
N ILE A 146 19.67 5.48 14.22
CA ILE A 146 18.91 6.45 13.44
C ILE A 146 17.99 5.69 12.49
N SER A 147 16.76 6.15 12.36
CA SER A 147 15.82 5.66 11.36
C SER A 147 15.16 6.82 10.65
N VAL A 148 14.89 6.64 9.37
CA VAL A 148 14.18 7.59 8.54
C VAL A 148 13.07 6.83 7.83
N LEU A 149 11.83 7.17 8.14
CA LEU A 149 10.68 6.70 7.38
C LEU A 149 10.44 7.64 6.20
N ASN A 150 10.01 7.07 5.07
CA ASN A 150 9.77 7.80 3.83
C ASN A 150 10.98 8.68 3.41
N VAL A 151 12.16 8.07 3.30
CA VAL A 151 13.42 8.69 2.86
C VAL A 151 13.26 9.44 1.54
N LEU A 152 12.42 8.96 0.63
CA LEU A 152 12.14 9.59 -0.67
C LEU A 152 11.30 10.86 -0.55
N ASN A 153 10.78 11.18 0.65
CA ASN A 153 9.86 12.27 0.91
C ASN A 153 8.69 12.34 -0.08
N ARG A 154 8.19 11.16 -0.48
CA ARG A 154 7.12 11.07 -1.47
C ARG A 154 5.78 11.25 -0.80
N GLN A 155 4.96 12.13 -1.35
CA GLN A 155 3.55 12.23 -0.97
C GLN A 155 2.82 10.98 -1.46
N ASN A 156 2.49 10.11 -0.52
CA ASN A 156 1.79 8.86 -0.79
C ASN A 156 0.35 8.99 -0.27
N ILE A 157 -0.61 8.55 -1.08
CA ILE A 157 -2.03 8.62 -0.75
C ILE A 157 -2.49 7.28 -0.19
N LYS A 158 -3.21 7.28 0.94
CA LYS A 158 -3.93 6.10 1.43
C LYS A 158 -5.39 6.15 1.01
N TYR A 159 -5.91 5.01 0.55
CA TYR A 159 -7.34 4.87 0.24
C TYR A 159 -8.11 4.61 1.54
N THR A 160 -8.48 5.67 2.26
CA THR A 160 -9.35 5.59 3.44
C THR A 160 -10.49 6.59 3.27
N ASN A 161 -11.63 6.11 2.74
CA ASN A 161 -12.93 6.78 2.67
C ASN A 161 -12.97 8.14 1.95
N PHE A 162 -13.27 8.10 0.65
CA PHE A 162 -13.73 9.26 -0.10
C PHE A 162 -15.22 9.48 0.17
N GLU A 163 -15.56 10.27 1.18
CA GLU A 163 -16.81 10.99 1.08
C GLU A 163 -16.60 12.16 0.12
N ARG A 164 -17.21 12.07 -1.07
CA ARG A 164 -17.43 13.26 -1.90
C ARG A 164 -18.48 14.10 -1.19
N ILE A 165 -18.07 15.11 -0.45
CA ILE A 165 -18.99 16.15 0.01
C ILE A 165 -19.25 17.08 -1.19
N PRO A 166 -20.50 17.13 -1.71
CA PRO A 166 -20.81 18.05 -2.80
C PRO A 166 -20.92 19.47 -2.25
N THR A 167 -19.91 20.31 -2.52
CA THR A 167 -20.00 21.76 -2.26
C THR A 167 -20.12 22.48 -3.60
N SER A 168 -21.36 22.86 -3.94
CA SER A 168 -21.90 23.73 -5.01
C SER A 168 -21.27 23.79 -6.41
N ASN A 169 -20.03 23.37 -6.66
CA ASN A 169 -19.44 23.15 -7.99
C ASN A 169 -18.12 22.33 -8.00
N ASN A 170 -17.54 21.95 -6.85
CA ASN A 170 -16.32 21.11 -6.81
C ASN A 170 -16.48 19.96 -5.80
N SER A 171 -16.17 18.73 -6.23
CA SER A 171 -15.99 17.59 -5.32
C SER A 171 -14.56 17.60 -4.77
N ILE A 172 -14.40 17.74 -3.45
CA ILE A 172 -13.10 17.59 -2.79
C ILE A 172 -12.94 16.11 -2.42
N SER A 173 -11.94 15.46 -2.99
CA SER A 173 -11.46 14.16 -2.50
C SER A 173 -10.57 14.41 -1.28
N ILE A 174 -10.99 13.99 -0.09
CA ILE A 174 -10.14 14.06 1.11
C ILE A 174 -9.20 12.86 1.08
N TYR A 175 -7.91 13.11 0.86
CA TYR A 175 -6.87 12.09 0.90
C TYR A 175 -6.28 12.03 2.30
N ALA A 176 -6.19 10.83 2.89
CA ALA A 176 -5.34 10.64 4.06
C ALA A 176 -3.88 10.55 3.59
N GLU A 177 -3.07 11.54 3.98
CA GLU A 177 -1.64 11.52 3.71
C GLU A 177 -0.98 10.33 4.43
N ALA A 178 -0.10 9.63 3.72
CA ALA A 178 0.79 8.67 4.36
C ALA A 178 1.91 9.39 5.13
N ILE A 179 2.70 8.59 5.87
CA ILE A 179 3.81 9.06 6.71
C ILE A 179 4.76 9.96 5.88
N PRO A 180 4.98 11.24 6.28
CA PRO A 180 5.94 12.13 5.62
C PRO A 180 7.38 11.69 5.94
N PHE A 181 8.38 12.38 5.39
CA PHE A 181 9.76 12.20 5.82
C PHE A 181 9.88 12.33 7.35
N THR A 182 10.22 11.24 8.03
CA THR A 182 10.19 11.16 9.50
C THR A 182 11.50 10.60 10.04
N PRO A 183 12.46 11.47 10.41
CA PRO A 183 13.69 11.04 11.07
C PRO A 183 13.45 10.75 12.54
N THR A 184 14.15 9.75 13.06
CA THR A 184 14.08 9.30 14.45
C THR A 184 15.46 8.90 14.92
N LEU A 185 15.78 9.25 16.15
CA LEU A 185 17.04 8.90 16.81
C LEU A 185 16.69 8.10 18.06
N TYR A 186 17.51 7.11 18.38
CA TYR A 186 17.39 6.39 19.63
C TYR A 186 18.76 6.10 20.24
N LEU A 187 18.77 6.02 21.56
CA LEU A 187 19.93 5.68 22.36
C LEU A 187 19.48 4.81 23.52
N LYS A 188 20.14 3.67 23.70
CA LYS A 188 19.85 2.71 24.76
C LYS A 188 21.14 2.36 25.48
N PHE A 189 21.11 2.39 26.81
CA PHE A 189 22.19 1.95 27.66
C PHE A 189 21.76 0.75 28.50
N ALA A 190 22.69 -0.14 28.76
CA ALA A 190 22.60 -1.18 29.77
C ALA A 190 23.85 -1.04 30.67
N LEU A 191 23.60 -0.80 31.97
CA LEU A 191 24.61 -0.78 33.03
C LEU A 191 24.94 -2.20 33.47
#